data_AF-A0A967WP03-F1
#
_entry.id   AF-A0A967WP03-F1
#
_cell.length_a   1.000
_cell.length_b   1.000
_cell.length_c   1.000
_cell.angle_alpha   90.00
_cell.angle_beta   90.00
_cell.angle_gamma   90.00
#
_symmetry.space_group_name_H-M   'P 1'
#
loop_
_entity.id
_entity.type
_entity.pdbx_description
1 polymer ?
#
loop_
_entity_poly.entity_id
_entity_poly.type
_entity_poly.pdbx_seq_one_letter_code
_entity_poly.pdbx_strand_id
1 'polypeptide(L)'
;MTVQAIMSTDLVTIEPTVKVKEAVRIMHEHRVGNLPVVAQDGGFVGLFGIRQAIRLMLPKAAQIESGLRDLSFMPDELGELYYRLSKVGERPVSDFLEEDD
;
A
#
# COMPACT_ATOMS: atom_id res chain seq x y z
N MET A 1 -13.38 -15.20 26.05
CA MET A 1 -13.08 -13.84 25.56
C MET A 1 -13.51 -13.79 24.09
N THR A 2 -14.33 -12.82 23.69
CA THR A 2 -14.82 -12.69 22.31
C THR A 2 -13.95 -11.70 21.53
N VAL A 3 -13.87 -11.83 20.20
CA VAL A 3 -13.17 -10.85 19.34
C VAL A 3 -13.77 -9.46 19.50
N GLN A 4 -15.09 -9.38 19.62
CA GLN A 4 -15.83 -8.14 19.88
C GLN A 4 -15.32 -7.40 21.12
N ALA A 5 -14.82 -8.11 22.14
CA ALA A 5 -14.34 -7.49 23.37
C ALA A 5 -12.93 -6.85 23.23
N ILE A 6 -12.20 -7.12 22.15
CA ILE A 6 -10.81 -6.67 21.94
C ILE A 6 -10.60 -5.91 20.64
N MET A 7 -11.61 -5.83 19.77
CA MET A 7 -11.50 -5.13 18.49
C MET A 7 -11.49 -3.61 18.68
N SER A 8 -10.76 -2.91 17.80
CA SER A 8 -10.88 -1.45 17.66
C SER A 8 -12.00 -1.14 16.68
N THR A 9 -12.90 -0.23 17.03
CA THR A 9 -14.05 0.16 16.19
C THR A 9 -13.86 1.48 15.46
N ASP A 10 -12.93 2.30 15.92
CA ASP A 10 -12.59 3.57 15.29
C ASP A 10 -11.38 3.35 14.37
N LEU A 11 -11.67 2.97 13.13
CA LEU A 11 -10.66 2.66 12.12
C LEU A 11 -10.57 3.81 11.11
N VAL A 12 -9.34 4.17 10.74
CA VAL A 12 -9.08 5.05 9.60
C VAL A 12 -9.22 4.23 8.34
N THR A 13 -10.22 4.53 7.51
CA THR A 13 -10.49 3.85 6.24
C THR A 13 -10.31 4.80 5.07
N ILE A 14 -10.14 4.23 3.88
CA ILE A 14 -10.03 5.00 2.62
C ILE A 14 -10.93 4.41 1.55
N GLU A 15 -11.32 5.22 0.56
CA GLU A 15 -12.04 4.74 -0.61
C GLU A 15 -11.12 4.05 -1.63
N PRO A 16 -11.63 3.12 -2.47
CA PRO A 16 -10.82 2.40 -3.46
C PRO A 16 -10.13 3.33 -4.48
N THR A 17 -10.74 4.48 -4.73
CA THR A 17 -10.27 5.51 -5.68
C THR A 17 -9.15 6.37 -5.11
N VAL A 18 -8.86 6.30 -3.81
CA VAL A 18 -7.79 7.06 -3.17
C VAL A 18 -6.46 6.70 -3.81
N LYS A 19 -5.66 7.72 -4.11
CA LYS A 19 -4.36 7.54 -4.76
C LYS A 19 -3.35 6.93 -3.80
N VAL A 20 -2.45 6.09 -4.30
CA VAL A 20 -1.39 5.46 -3.50
C VAL A 20 -0.58 6.49 -2.69
N LYS A 21 -0.19 7.62 -3.29
CA LYS A 21 0.57 8.68 -2.59
C LYS A 21 -0.20 9.26 -1.40
N GLU A 22 -1.52 9.32 -1.53
CA GLU A 22 -2.42 9.86 -0.52
C GLU A 22 -2.66 8.85 0.59
N ALA A 23 -2.84 7.58 0.24
CA ALA A 23 -2.90 6.49 1.21
C ALA A 23 -1.63 6.45 2.08
N VAL A 24 -0.44 6.55 1.48
CA VAL A 24 0.83 6.62 2.22
C VAL A 24 0.90 7.85 3.14
N ARG A 25 0.39 9.01 2.70
CA ARG A 25 0.28 10.22 3.53
C ARG A 25 -0.61 9.97 4.75
N ILE A 26 -1.81 9.41 4.53
CA ILE A 26 -2.78 9.08 5.59
C ILE A 26 -2.16 8.07 6.57
N MET A 27 -1.51 7.02 6.08
CA MET A 27 -0.79 6.03 6.91
C MET A 27 0.22 6.71 7.84
N HIS A 28 1.02 7.63 7.29
CA HIS A 28 2.02 8.37 8.05
C HIS A 28 1.38 9.30 9.10
N GLU A 29 0.35 10.06 8.72
CA GLU A 29 -0.34 11.00 9.61
C GLU A 29 -1.03 10.31 10.78
N HIS A 30 -1.69 9.19 10.50
CA HIS A 30 -2.43 8.42 11.50
C HIS A 30 -1.56 7.35 12.19
N ARG A 31 -0.29 7.21 11.79
CA ARG A 31 0.68 6.22 12.31
C ARG A 31 0.17 4.78 12.22
N VAL A 32 -0.49 4.45 11.11
CA VAL A 32 -1.05 3.11 10.84
C VAL A 32 -0.28 2.41 9.73
N GLY A 33 -0.06 1.11 9.91
CA GLY A 33 0.66 0.27 8.92
C GLY A 33 -0.23 -0.29 7.81
N ASN A 34 -1.56 -0.26 8.00
CA ASN A 34 -2.55 -0.75 7.06
C ASN A 34 -3.79 0.15 7.09
N LEU A 35 -4.44 0.29 5.95
CA LEU A 35 -5.68 1.02 5.75
C LEU A 35 -6.72 0.07 5.15
N PRO A 36 -7.83 -0.20 5.87
CA PRO A 36 -8.99 -0.87 5.28
C PRO A 36 -9.56 0.01 4.16
N VAL A 37 -9.81 -0.62 3.02
CA VAL A 37 -10.40 0.03 1.84
C VAL A 37 -11.87 -0.31 1.79
N VAL A 38 -12.72 0.71 1.83
CA VAL A 38 -14.17 0.58 1.97
C VAL A 38 -14.85 1.36 0.85
N ALA A 39 -15.76 0.71 0.12
CA ALA A 39 -16.56 1.33 -0.93
C ALA A 39 -17.56 2.34 -0.35
N GLN A 40 -18.09 3.20 -1.20
CA GLN A 40 -19.00 4.28 -0.79
C GLN A 40 -20.30 3.77 -0.16
N ASP A 41 -20.72 2.54 -0.47
CA ASP A 41 -21.88 1.86 0.11
C ASP A 41 -21.58 1.20 1.47
N GLY A 42 -20.35 1.33 1.98
CA GLY A 42 -19.88 0.73 3.23
C GLY A 42 -19.33 -0.69 3.07
N GLY A 43 -19.26 -1.23 1.86
CA GLY A 43 -18.69 -2.57 1.62
C GLY A 43 -17.18 -2.59 1.81
N PHE A 44 -16.66 -3.57 2.56
CA PHE A 44 -15.22 -3.81 2.63
C PHE A 44 -14.70 -4.38 1.31
N VAL A 45 -13.64 -3.78 0.78
CA VAL A 45 -13.06 -4.12 -0.53
C VAL A 45 -11.72 -4.83 -0.40
N GLY A 46 -10.94 -4.50 0.64
CA GLY A 46 -9.64 -5.12 0.88
C GLY A 46 -8.73 -4.26 1.74
N LEU A 47 -7.45 -4.62 1.79
CA LEU A 47 -6.45 -3.94 2.61
C LEU A 47 -5.34 -3.31 1.75
N PHE A 48 -5.00 -2.06 2.03
CA PHE A 48 -3.79 -1.41 1.51
C PHE A 48 -2.82 -1.11 2.66
N GLY A 49 -1.61 -1.65 2.60
CA GLY A 49 -0.64 -1.52 3.68
C GLY A 49 0.79 -1.23 3.23
N ILE A 50 1.68 -1.21 4.21
CA ILE A 50 3.10 -0.89 3.98
C ILE A 50 3.78 -1.87 3.03
N ARG A 51 3.33 -3.12 3.01
CA ARG A 51 3.85 -4.16 2.11
C ARG A 51 3.58 -3.81 0.65
N GLN A 52 2.36 -3.35 0.32
CA GLN A 52 2.00 -2.88 -1.00
C GLN A 52 2.81 -1.65 -1.36
N ALA A 53 2.86 -0.66 -0.47
CA ALA A 53 3.64 0.57 -0.69
C ALA A 53 5.11 0.28 -1.03
N ILE A 54 5.77 -0.61 -0.28
CA ILE A 54 7.17 -1.02 -0.55
C ILE A 54 7.28 -1.79 -1.86
N ARG A 55 6.38 -2.77 -2.12
CA ARG A 55 6.37 -3.52 -3.38
C ARG A 55 6.28 -2.62 -4.60
N LEU A 56 5.51 -1.54 -4.52
CA LEU A 56 5.36 -0.57 -5.60
C LEU A 56 6.64 0.24 -5.90
N MET A 57 7.56 0.34 -4.93
CA MET A 57 8.86 1.00 -5.10
C MET A 57 9.93 0.06 -5.65
N LEU A 58 9.79 -1.24 -5.41
CA LEU A 58 10.79 -2.23 -5.80
C LEU A 58 10.61 -2.66 -7.26
N PRO A 59 11.72 -2.87 -8.01
CA PRO A 59 11.64 -3.45 -9.33
C PRO A 59 11.07 -4.87 -9.26
N LYS A 60 10.36 -5.31 -10.32
CA LYS A 60 9.77 -6.66 -10.39
C LYS A 60 10.79 -7.78 -10.11
N ALA A 61 12.03 -7.59 -10.54
CA ALA A 61 13.10 -8.57 -10.33
C ALA A 61 13.48 -8.78 -8.85
N ALA A 62 13.16 -7.83 -7.96
CA ALA A 62 13.37 -7.94 -6.51
C ALA A 62 12.18 -8.60 -5.78
N GLN A 63 11.04 -8.75 -6.45
CA GLN A 63 9.79 -9.20 -5.82
C GLN A 63 9.57 -10.72 -5.90
N ILE A 64 10.30 -11.41 -6.78
CA ILE A 64 10.19 -12.86 -6.97
C ILE A 64 10.93 -13.62 -5.85
N GLU A 65 10.48 -14.83 -5.51
CA GLU A 65 10.96 -15.63 -4.36
C GLU A 65 12.48 -15.92 -4.40
N SER A 66 13.04 -16.05 -5.62
CA SER A 66 14.48 -16.17 -5.89
C SER A 66 15.04 -14.93 -6.59
N GLY A 67 14.49 -13.75 -6.27
CA GLY A 67 14.79 -12.49 -6.95
C GLY A 67 16.16 -11.94 -6.69
N LEU A 68 16.50 -10.87 -7.41
CA LEU A 68 17.73 -10.12 -7.18
C LEU A 68 17.70 -9.51 -5.78
N ARG A 69 18.56 -10.03 -4.90
CA ARG A 69 18.72 -9.55 -3.51
C ARG A 69 19.70 -8.40 -3.41
N ASP A 70 20.67 -8.37 -4.32
CA ASP A 70 21.58 -7.26 -4.47
C ASP A 70 20.98 -6.29 -5.49
N LEU A 71 20.61 -5.09 -5.04
CA LEU A 71 20.08 -4.02 -5.89
C LEU A 71 21.12 -2.93 -6.17
N SER A 72 22.39 -3.13 -5.77
CA SER A 72 23.46 -2.15 -6.01
C SER A 72 23.78 -1.93 -7.49
N PHE A 73 23.26 -2.79 -8.37
CA PHE A 73 23.36 -2.65 -9.82
C PHE A 73 22.37 -1.63 -10.39
N MET A 74 21.34 -1.23 -9.65
CA MET A 74 20.45 -0.16 -10.07
C MET A 74 21.21 1.15 -9.90
N PRO A 75 21.52 1.88 -10.99
CA PRO A 75 22.16 3.19 -10.86
C PRO A 75 21.26 4.09 -10.01
N ASP A 76 21.84 4.70 -8.98
CA ASP A 76 21.21 5.62 -8.02
C ASP A 76 20.77 6.96 -8.67
N GLU A 77 20.26 6.93 -9.89
CA GLU A 77 19.57 8.08 -10.45
C GLU A 77 18.24 8.20 -9.72
N LEU A 78 18.25 8.92 -8.59
CA LEU A 78 17.07 9.36 -7.83
C LEU A 78 15.91 9.82 -8.74
N GLY A 79 16.21 10.31 -9.95
CA GLY A 79 15.25 10.64 -10.99
C GLY A 79 14.39 9.48 -11.50
N GLU A 80 14.94 8.28 -11.71
CA GLU A 80 14.17 7.11 -12.18
C GLU A 80 13.27 6.55 -11.07
N LEU A 81 13.79 6.52 -9.84
CA LEU A 81 12.98 6.17 -8.67
C LEU A 81 11.84 7.18 -8.49
N TYR A 82 12.13 8.47 -8.59
CA TYR A 82 11.13 9.54 -8.53
C TYR A 82 10.11 9.43 -9.65
N TYR A 83 10.55 9.14 -10.89
CA TYR A 83 9.65 8.95 -12.02
C TYR A 83 8.66 7.80 -11.76
N ARG A 84 9.14 6.64 -11.29
CA ARG A 84 8.27 5.50 -10.92
C ARG A 84 7.33 5.85 -9.77
N LEU A 85 7.83 6.49 -8.73
CA LEU A 85 7.02 6.96 -7.59
C LEU A 85 5.92 7.92 -8.05
N SER A 86 6.23 8.86 -8.95
CA SER A 86 5.24 9.80 -9.48
C SER A 86 4.18 9.10 -10.31
N LYS A 87 4.51 8.05 -11.06
CA LYS A 87 3.55 7.31 -11.89
C LYS A 87 2.66 6.40 -11.06
N VAL A 88 3.26 5.67 -10.12
CA VAL A 88 2.52 4.72 -9.28
C VAL A 88 1.71 5.46 -8.21
N GLY A 89 2.25 6.54 -7.66
CA GLY A 89 1.59 7.37 -6.66
C GLY A 89 0.25 7.97 -7.13
N GLU A 90 0.05 8.16 -8.43
CA GLU A 90 -1.21 8.68 -9.01
C GLU A 90 -2.28 7.61 -9.25
N ARG A 91 -1.91 6.33 -9.16
CA ARG A 91 -2.85 5.21 -9.36
C ARG A 91 -3.72 5.00 -8.12
N PRO A 92 -4.96 4.51 -8.28
CA PRO A 92 -5.83 4.20 -7.15
C PRO A 92 -5.30 3.01 -6.36
N VAL A 93 -5.58 2.96 -5.05
CA VAL A 93 -5.21 1.84 -4.18
C VAL A 93 -5.91 0.54 -4.56
N SER A 94 -7.08 0.62 -5.19
CA SER A 94 -7.84 -0.54 -5.70
C SER A 94 -7.03 -1.46 -6.61
N ASP A 95 -6.03 -0.92 -7.30
CA ASP A 95 -5.17 -1.69 -8.20
C ASP A 95 -4.19 -2.63 -7.45
N PHE A 96 -4.07 -2.49 -6.13
CA PHE A 96 -2.99 -3.07 -5.34
C PHE A 96 -3.44 -3.66 -4.00
N LEU A 97 -4.73 -3.93 -3.84
CA LEU A 97 -5.25 -4.49 -2.59
C LEU A 97 -4.79 -5.93 -2.39
N GLU A 98 -4.60 -6.33 -1.14
CA GLU A 98 -4.62 -7.75 -0.76
C GLU A 98 -6.08 -8.17 -0.54
N GLU A 99 -6.46 -9.28 -1.17
CA GLU A 99 -7.66 -10.03 -0.81
C GLU A 99 -7.37 -10.77 0.52
N ASP A 100 -8.34 -10.82 1.43
CA ASP A 100 -8.22 -11.65 2.63
C ASP A 100 -8.15 -13.13 2.20
N ASP A 101 -7.04 -13.82 2.51
CA ASP A 101 -6.88 -15.28 2.44
C ASP A 101 -7.76 -16.01 3.49
#